data_AF-A0A7C1X0H2-F1
#
_entry.id   AF-A0A7C1X0H2-F1
#
_cell.length_a   1.000
_cell.length_b   1.000
_cell.length_c   1.000
_cell.angle_alpha   90.00
_cell.angle_beta   90.00
_cell.angle_gamma   90.00
#
_symmetry.space_group_name_H-M   'P 1'
#
loop_
_entity.id
_entity.type
_entity.pdbx_description
1 polymer ?
#
loop_
_entity_poly.entity_id
_entity_poly.type
_entity_poly.pdbx_seq_one_letter_code
_entity_poly.pdbx_strand_id
1 'polypeptide(L)'
;MSALFALSLRQILGGRKLWILAAFLALPLLLSVAIRFAGGVEFAEDPNVDIEGLAMSAFLYLMYPQSLCILAALLFGASLLAGEIEDKTLTYLFTRAVPRWKVLGGKYIATAGVLAVLTVASMSMAFFISGRPFGLRVWWALSVVTALACFTYTAVFALLGLLVPRRAIPAGLIFAVVVEGLLSTVPALVNELTVGYYLRSLAWRLADPPLPTSIRADFERNVAPLFVGASTSTALFALGGIAVGTLAVSALLIHRREWPLTEGV
;
A
#
# COMPACT_ATOMS: atom_id res chain seq x y z
N MET A 1 2.51 25.56 -3.11
CA MET A 1 2.38 24.09 -2.95
C MET A 1 2.82 23.34 -4.21
N SER A 2 2.50 23.83 -5.41
CA SER A 2 2.93 23.22 -6.70
C SER A 2 4.45 23.02 -6.83
N ALA A 3 5.27 23.97 -6.39
CA ALA A 3 6.74 23.86 -6.48
C ALA A 3 7.32 22.73 -5.60
N LEU A 4 6.78 22.54 -4.39
CA LEU A 4 7.19 21.45 -3.50
C LEU A 4 6.78 20.08 -4.07
N PHE A 5 5.55 20.01 -4.60
CA PHE A 5 5.07 18.82 -5.30
C PHE A 5 5.97 18.45 -6.49
N ALA A 6 6.33 19.43 -7.33
CA ALA A 6 7.20 19.20 -8.49
C ALA A 6 8.64 18.78 -8.10
N LEU A 7 9.17 19.30 -7.00
CA LEU A 7 10.49 18.91 -6.50
C LEU A 7 10.46 17.47 -5.96
N SER A 8 9.48 17.13 -5.15
CA SER A 8 9.29 15.76 -4.65
C SER A 8 9.07 14.78 -5.80
N LEU A 9 8.31 15.18 -6.82
CA LEU A 9 8.09 14.38 -8.03
C LEU A 9 9.42 14.10 -8.76
N ARG A 10 10.28 15.11 -8.94
CA ARG A 10 11.61 14.93 -9.56
C ARG A 10 12.55 14.07 -8.71
N GLN A 11 12.49 14.18 -7.39
CA GLN A 11 13.31 13.36 -6.48
C GLN A 11 12.89 11.89 -6.49
N ILE A 12 11.58 11.61 -6.56
CA ILE A 12 11.06 10.25 -6.70
C ILE A 12 11.43 9.69 -8.08
N LEU A 13 11.26 10.49 -9.14
CA LEU A 13 11.43 10.03 -10.53
C LEU A 13 12.88 9.97 -11.02
N GLY A 14 13.81 10.71 -10.41
CA GLY A 14 15.20 10.81 -10.87
C GLY A 14 16.22 9.95 -10.12
N GLY A 15 15.82 9.26 -9.03
CA GLY A 15 16.75 8.54 -8.16
C GLY A 15 16.99 7.08 -8.56
N ARG A 16 18.10 6.49 -8.08
CA ARG A 16 18.36 5.02 -8.17
C ARG A 16 17.21 4.17 -7.63
N LYS A 17 16.43 4.71 -6.68
CA LYS A 17 15.24 4.08 -6.11
C LYS A 17 14.12 3.86 -7.14
N LEU A 18 14.05 4.65 -8.21
CA LEU A 18 13.09 4.44 -9.29
C LEU A 18 13.38 3.14 -10.04
N TRP A 19 14.65 2.80 -10.29
CA TRP A 19 15.00 1.53 -10.93
C TRP A 19 14.58 0.33 -10.09
N ILE A 20 14.73 0.43 -8.76
CA ILE A 20 14.25 -0.60 -7.83
C ILE A 20 12.73 -0.72 -7.92
N LEU A 21 12.02 0.41 -7.86
CA LEU A 21 10.56 0.44 -7.98
C LEU A 21 10.08 -0.12 -9.33
N ALA A 22 10.74 0.27 -10.43
CA ALA A 22 10.41 -0.19 -11.77
C ALA A 22 10.64 -1.70 -11.93
N ALA A 23 11.76 -2.22 -11.42
CA ALA A 23 12.01 -3.66 -11.38
C ALA A 23 10.94 -4.40 -10.56
N PHE A 24 10.54 -3.81 -9.42
CA PHE A 24 9.49 -4.37 -8.57
C PHE A 24 8.11 -4.34 -9.23
N LEU A 25 7.75 -3.26 -9.92
CA LEU A 25 6.50 -3.14 -10.69
C LEU A 25 6.50 -4.04 -11.92
N ALA A 26 7.66 -4.33 -12.50
CA ALA A 26 7.81 -5.25 -13.62
C ALA A 26 7.65 -6.71 -13.19
N LEU A 27 7.98 -7.07 -11.95
CA LEU A 27 7.95 -8.46 -11.48
C LEU A 27 6.55 -9.11 -11.63
N PRO A 28 5.45 -8.57 -11.08
CA PRO A 28 4.14 -9.19 -11.25
C PRO A 28 3.60 -9.09 -12.68
N LEU A 29 4.02 -8.09 -13.46
CA LEU A 29 3.74 -8.04 -14.89
C LEU A 29 4.38 -9.23 -15.63
N LEU A 30 5.68 -9.48 -15.38
CA LEU A 30 6.41 -10.59 -15.96
C LEU A 30 5.83 -11.93 -15.53
N LEU A 31 5.44 -12.08 -14.27
CA LEU A 31 4.76 -13.28 -13.79
C LEU A 31 3.40 -13.48 -14.48
N SER A 32 2.59 -12.42 -14.61
CA SER A 32 1.29 -12.51 -15.31
C SER A 32 1.46 -12.92 -16.77
N VAL A 33 2.48 -12.38 -17.43
CA VAL A 33 2.88 -12.75 -18.80
C VAL A 33 3.33 -14.22 -18.85
N ALA A 34 4.19 -14.64 -17.93
CA ALA A 34 4.71 -16.00 -17.87
C ALA A 34 3.60 -17.04 -17.65
N ILE A 35 2.66 -16.77 -16.73
CA ILE A 35 1.47 -17.60 -16.50
C ILE A 35 0.67 -17.73 -17.80
N ARG A 36 0.47 -16.62 -18.52
CA ARG A 36 -0.26 -16.65 -19.79
C ARG A 36 0.45 -17.43 -20.89
N PHE A 37 1.78 -17.30 -20.99
CA PHE A 37 2.58 -18.06 -21.97
C PHE A 37 2.69 -19.54 -21.64
N ALA A 38 2.64 -19.91 -20.35
CA ALA A 38 2.66 -21.29 -19.90
C ALA A 38 1.34 -22.04 -20.18
N GLY A 39 0.35 -21.41 -20.82
CA GLY A 39 -0.95 -21.99 -21.10
C GLY A 39 -2.01 -21.70 -20.04
N GLY A 40 -1.72 -20.81 -19.09
CA GLY A 40 -2.57 -20.58 -17.92
C GLY A 40 -2.18 -21.51 -16.77
N VAL A 41 -3.02 -21.56 -15.74
CA VAL A 41 -2.88 -22.54 -14.69
C VAL A 41 -3.95 -23.60 -14.94
N GLU A 42 -3.52 -24.83 -15.24
CA GLU A 42 -4.44 -25.96 -15.42
C GLU A 42 -5.13 -26.25 -14.08
N PHE A 43 -6.39 -25.83 -13.98
CA PHE A 43 -7.27 -26.23 -12.89
C PHE A 43 -8.22 -27.30 -13.41
N ALA A 44 -8.71 -28.15 -12.51
CA ALA A 44 -9.83 -29.04 -12.84
C ALA A 44 -11.01 -28.18 -13.31
N GLU A 45 -11.46 -28.38 -14.54
CA GLU A 45 -12.61 -27.65 -15.09
C GLU A 45 -13.87 -28.00 -14.27
N ASP A 46 -14.34 -27.03 -13.49
CA ASP A 46 -15.65 -27.09 -12.85
C ASP A 46 -16.60 -26.18 -13.63
N PRO A 47 -17.67 -26.71 -14.26
CA PRO A 47 -18.60 -25.91 -15.05
C PRO A 47 -19.35 -24.83 -14.24
N ASN A 48 -19.33 -24.90 -12.91
CA ASN A 48 -20.01 -23.93 -12.04
C ASN A 48 -19.09 -22.83 -11.51
N VAL A 49 -17.76 -22.97 -11.62
CA VAL A 49 -16.82 -22.05 -10.99
C VAL A 49 -15.65 -21.74 -11.92
N ASP A 50 -15.46 -20.46 -12.21
CA ASP A 50 -14.24 -19.97 -12.85
C ASP A 50 -13.08 -19.94 -11.84
N ILE A 51 -12.47 -21.10 -11.63
CA ILE A 51 -11.34 -21.28 -10.69
C ILE A 51 -10.12 -20.50 -11.16
N GLU A 52 -9.89 -20.42 -12.48
CA GLU A 52 -8.78 -19.65 -13.06
C GLU A 52 -8.94 -18.16 -12.76
N GLY A 53 -10.13 -17.60 -12.98
CA GLY A 53 -10.46 -16.22 -12.65
C GLY A 53 -10.28 -15.90 -11.16
N LEU A 54 -10.63 -16.85 -10.27
CA LEU A 54 -10.45 -16.70 -8.82
C LEU A 54 -8.98 -16.75 -8.42
N ALA A 55 -8.23 -17.71 -8.94
CA ALA A 55 -6.80 -17.80 -8.69
C ALA A 55 -6.06 -16.55 -9.19
N MET A 56 -6.41 -16.04 -10.38
CA MET A 56 -5.74 -14.88 -10.96
C MET A 56 -6.10 -13.58 -10.25
N SER A 57 -7.36 -13.39 -9.87
CA SER A 57 -7.76 -12.23 -9.06
C SER A 57 -7.12 -12.23 -7.67
N ALA A 58 -7.01 -13.39 -7.02
CA ALA A 58 -6.31 -13.55 -5.75
C ALA A 58 -4.79 -13.32 -5.90
N PHE A 59 -4.18 -13.83 -6.97
CA PHE A 59 -2.78 -13.59 -7.30
C PHE A 59 -2.48 -12.10 -7.46
N LEU A 60 -3.29 -11.38 -8.24
CA LEU A 60 -3.15 -9.94 -8.42
C LEU A 60 -3.34 -9.17 -7.11
N TYR A 61 -4.31 -9.56 -6.28
CA TYR A 61 -4.49 -8.96 -4.95
C TYR A 61 -3.25 -9.13 -4.06
N LEU A 62 -2.69 -10.35 -4.04
CA LEU A 62 -1.52 -10.67 -3.21
C LEU A 62 -0.28 -9.90 -3.67
N MET A 63 -0.07 -9.81 -4.98
CA MET A 63 1.07 -9.10 -5.54
C MET A 63 0.97 -7.59 -5.36
N TYR A 64 -0.18 -6.98 -5.65
CA TYR A 64 -0.29 -5.53 -5.72
C TYR A 64 -0.65 -4.86 -4.37
N PRO A 65 -1.91 -4.87 -3.90
CA PRO A 65 -2.27 -4.31 -2.59
C PRO A 65 -1.44 -4.83 -1.43
N GLN A 66 -1.20 -6.15 -1.36
CA GLN A 66 -0.61 -6.78 -0.18
C GLN A 66 0.92 -6.74 -0.16
N SER A 67 1.61 -6.82 -1.29
CA SER A 67 3.09 -6.83 -1.31
C SER A 67 3.68 -5.53 -1.86
N LEU A 68 3.37 -5.19 -3.12
CA LEU A 68 3.97 -4.03 -3.80
C LEU A 68 3.67 -2.71 -3.09
N CYS A 69 2.44 -2.50 -2.63
CA CYS A 69 2.08 -1.24 -1.97
C CYS A 69 2.86 -1.05 -0.66
N ILE A 70 3.03 -2.11 0.12
CA ILE A 70 3.82 -2.07 1.36
C ILE A 70 5.28 -1.75 1.05
N LEU A 71 5.88 -2.42 0.06
CA LEU A 71 7.29 -2.25 -0.27
C LEU A 71 7.57 -0.89 -0.91
N ALA A 72 6.68 -0.41 -1.79
CA ALA A 72 6.77 0.92 -2.38
C ALA A 72 6.62 2.00 -1.30
N ALA A 73 5.63 1.87 -0.42
CA ALA A 73 5.43 2.79 0.69
C ALA A 73 6.58 2.73 1.71
N LEU A 74 7.21 1.58 1.93
CA LEU A 74 8.39 1.45 2.77
C LEU A 74 9.58 2.21 2.15
N LEU A 75 9.85 2.01 0.87
CA LEU A 75 11.01 2.60 0.18
C LEU A 75 10.91 4.14 0.11
N PHE A 76 9.73 4.67 -0.21
CA PHE A 76 9.52 6.11 -0.41
C PHE A 76 8.89 6.83 0.78
N GLY A 77 7.97 6.18 1.50
CA GLY A 77 7.31 6.74 2.69
C GLY A 77 8.25 6.83 3.89
N ALA A 78 9.05 5.79 4.17
CA ALA A 78 9.99 5.83 5.29
C ALA A 78 11.12 6.85 5.07
N SER A 79 11.52 7.07 3.81
CA SER A 79 12.55 8.06 3.45
C SER A 79 12.00 9.47 3.21
N LEU A 80 10.68 9.68 3.28
CA LEU A 80 10.01 10.95 3.04
C LEU A 80 10.53 12.09 3.92
N LEU A 81 10.77 11.76 5.20
CA LEU A 81 11.21 12.69 6.25
C LEU A 81 12.57 12.28 6.84
N ALA A 82 12.90 10.99 6.85
CA ALA A 82 14.16 10.51 7.41
C ALA A 82 15.38 11.17 6.74
N GLY A 83 15.37 11.32 5.41
CA GLY A 83 16.47 11.98 4.69
C GLY A 83 16.65 13.45 5.09
N GLU A 84 15.56 14.21 5.30
CA GLU A 84 15.68 15.61 5.71
C GLU A 84 16.12 15.80 7.16
N ILE A 85 15.82 14.82 8.01
CA ILE A 85 16.27 14.76 9.40
C ILE A 85 17.78 14.49 9.44
N GLU A 86 18.24 13.55 8.62
CA GLU A 86 19.66 13.18 8.52
C GLU A 86 20.49 14.31 7.90
N ASP A 87 20.01 14.91 6.82
CA ASP A 87 20.72 15.97 6.10
C ASP A 87 20.69 17.34 6.81
N LYS A 88 20.04 17.45 7.98
CA LYS A 88 19.80 18.70 8.74
C LYS A 88 19.15 19.81 7.89
N THR A 89 18.57 19.47 6.74
CA THR A 89 17.93 20.41 5.81
C THR A 89 16.58 20.89 6.32
N LEU A 90 15.96 20.15 7.24
CA LEU A 90 14.78 20.59 7.98
C LEU A 90 14.98 21.98 8.59
N THR A 91 16.12 22.22 9.24
CA THR A 91 16.44 23.53 9.85
C THR A 91 16.52 24.64 8.82
N TYR A 92 17.13 24.39 7.66
CA TYR A 92 17.24 25.37 6.58
C TYR A 92 15.88 25.71 5.97
N LEU A 93 14.98 24.72 5.80
CA LEU A 93 13.61 24.96 5.37
C LEU A 93 12.82 25.84 6.35
N PHE A 94 13.20 25.87 7.63
CA PHE A 94 12.54 26.62 8.70
C PHE A 94 12.98 28.08 8.83
N THR A 95 14.01 28.52 8.11
CA THR A 95 14.29 29.97 7.97
C THR A 95 13.20 30.68 7.13
N ARG A 96 12.43 29.92 6.36
CA ARG A 96 11.26 30.41 5.61
C ARG A 96 9.97 30.06 6.38
N ALA A 97 9.05 31.01 6.51
CA ALA A 97 7.81 30.90 7.29
C ALA A 97 6.77 29.91 6.70
N VAL A 98 7.10 28.63 6.57
CA VAL A 98 6.19 27.56 6.14
C VAL A 98 5.91 26.63 7.34
N PRO A 99 4.64 26.45 7.75
CA PRO A 99 4.31 25.59 8.89
C PRO A 99 4.63 24.12 8.57
N ARG A 100 5.22 23.41 9.55
CA ARG A 100 5.77 22.05 9.40
C ARG A 100 4.75 21.03 8.85
N TRP A 101 3.47 21.14 9.24
CA TRP A 101 2.38 20.29 8.75
C TRP A 101 2.14 20.42 7.24
N LYS A 102 2.30 21.61 6.65
CA LYS A 102 2.09 21.82 5.21
C LYS A 102 3.18 21.15 4.37
N VAL A 103 4.40 21.08 4.89
CA VAL A 103 5.52 20.37 4.23
C VAL A 103 5.26 18.87 4.26
N LEU A 104 4.91 18.32 5.43
CA LEU A 104 4.55 16.91 5.58
C LEU A 104 3.40 16.52 4.66
N GLY A 105 2.28 17.25 4.72
CA GLY A 105 1.09 16.96 3.92
C GLY A 105 1.36 17.07 2.42
N GLY A 106 2.08 18.10 1.99
CA GLY A 106 2.43 18.29 0.57
C GLY A 106 3.31 17.15 0.03
N LYS A 107 4.31 16.73 0.79
CA LYS A 107 5.17 15.60 0.44
C LYS A 107 4.42 14.28 0.44
N TYR A 108 3.60 14.03 1.46
CA TYR A 108 2.80 12.83 1.59
C TYR A 108 1.83 12.67 0.41
N ILE A 109 1.08 13.72 0.05
CA ILE A 109 0.15 13.66 -1.09
C ILE A 109 0.92 13.43 -2.39
N ALA A 110 2.09 14.05 -2.55
CA ALA A 110 2.94 13.84 -3.72
C ALA A 110 3.42 12.39 -3.83
N THR A 111 4.00 11.83 -2.76
CA THR A 111 4.49 10.45 -2.79
C THR A 111 3.37 9.44 -2.90
N ALA A 112 2.36 9.52 -2.05
CA ALA A 112 1.23 8.59 -2.07
C ALA A 112 0.49 8.63 -3.42
N GLY A 113 0.29 9.83 -3.99
CA GLY A 113 -0.35 10.00 -5.29
C GLY A 113 0.47 9.40 -6.44
N VAL A 114 1.78 9.65 -6.48
CA VAL A 114 2.66 9.08 -7.51
C VAL A 114 2.73 7.56 -7.40
N LEU A 115 2.89 7.04 -6.17
CA LEU A 115 2.90 5.60 -5.94
C LEU A 115 1.57 4.97 -6.36
N ALA A 116 0.43 5.55 -5.97
CA ALA A 116 -0.89 5.06 -6.35
C ALA A 116 -1.07 5.03 -7.88
N VAL A 117 -0.66 6.09 -8.59
CA VAL A 117 -0.77 6.11 -10.06
C VAL A 117 0.10 5.04 -10.70
N LEU A 118 1.36 4.90 -10.27
CA LEU A 118 2.29 3.93 -10.86
C LEU A 118 1.87 2.48 -10.55
N THR A 119 1.47 2.18 -9.32
CA THR A 119 1.04 0.83 -8.92
C THR A 119 -0.28 0.46 -9.57
N VAL A 120 -1.25 1.38 -9.66
CA VAL A 120 -2.53 1.14 -10.35
C VAL A 120 -2.34 0.99 -11.86
N ALA A 121 -1.42 1.75 -12.46
CA ALA A 121 -1.10 1.59 -13.89
C ALA A 121 -0.48 0.21 -14.17
N SER A 122 0.52 -0.21 -13.38
CA SER A 122 1.10 -1.55 -13.50
C SER A 122 0.05 -2.64 -13.23
N MET A 123 -0.77 -2.49 -12.19
CA MET A 123 -1.86 -3.42 -11.86
C MET A 123 -2.86 -3.55 -13.01
N SER A 124 -3.23 -2.44 -13.65
CA SER A 124 -4.13 -2.44 -14.79
C SER A 124 -3.53 -3.19 -15.97
N MET A 125 -2.25 -2.95 -16.29
CA MET A 125 -1.54 -3.69 -17.32
C MET A 125 -1.53 -5.20 -17.03
N ALA A 126 -1.20 -5.62 -15.81
CA ALA A 126 -1.21 -7.02 -15.41
C ALA A 126 -2.61 -7.63 -15.53
N PHE A 127 -3.65 -6.92 -15.08
CA PHE A 127 -5.03 -7.37 -15.18
C PHE A 127 -5.49 -7.61 -16.62
N PHE A 128 -5.10 -6.72 -17.55
CA PHE A 128 -5.43 -6.89 -18.97
C PHE A 128 -4.67 -8.04 -19.64
N ILE A 129 -3.40 -8.23 -19.29
CA ILE A 129 -2.60 -9.37 -19.74
C ILE A 129 -3.20 -10.69 -19.23
N SER A 130 -3.75 -10.68 -18.02
CA SER A 130 -4.34 -11.83 -17.34
C SER A 130 -5.69 -12.27 -17.89
N GLY A 131 -6.21 -11.66 -18.96
CA GLY A 131 -7.48 -12.04 -19.55
C GLY A 131 -8.73 -11.50 -18.83
N ARG A 132 -8.58 -10.47 -17.98
CA ARG A 132 -9.68 -9.78 -17.28
C ARG A 132 -10.50 -10.70 -16.36
N PRO A 133 -9.90 -11.29 -15.31
CA PRO A 133 -10.60 -12.20 -14.41
C PRO A 133 -11.86 -11.56 -13.83
N PHE A 134 -13.01 -12.23 -13.98
CA PHE A 134 -14.34 -11.78 -13.51
C PHE A 134 -14.78 -10.37 -14.00
N GLY A 135 -14.15 -9.84 -15.05
CA GLY A 135 -14.57 -8.59 -15.70
C GLY A 135 -14.17 -7.29 -14.98
N LEU A 136 -14.68 -6.17 -15.50
CA LEU A 136 -14.25 -4.81 -15.15
C LEU A 136 -14.56 -4.41 -13.69
N ARG A 137 -15.52 -5.07 -13.04
CA ARG A 137 -15.86 -4.79 -11.64
C ARG A 137 -14.72 -5.15 -10.70
N VAL A 138 -14.05 -6.28 -10.94
CA VAL A 138 -12.89 -6.72 -10.17
C VAL A 138 -11.69 -5.82 -10.42
N TRP A 139 -11.47 -5.38 -11.66
CA TRP A 139 -10.46 -4.37 -11.97
C TRP A 139 -10.68 -3.08 -11.17
N TRP A 140 -11.91 -2.56 -11.18
CA TRP A 140 -12.25 -1.37 -10.41
C TRP A 140 -11.98 -1.57 -8.91
N ALA A 141 -12.47 -2.67 -8.33
CA ALA A 141 -12.26 -3.01 -6.93
C ALA A 141 -10.76 -3.04 -6.56
N LEU A 142 -9.95 -3.75 -7.35
CA LEU A 142 -8.51 -3.86 -7.11
C LEU A 142 -7.80 -2.53 -7.30
N SER A 143 -8.20 -1.70 -8.27
CA SER A 143 -7.61 -0.38 -8.48
C SER A 143 -7.85 0.56 -7.28
N VAL A 144 -9.08 0.58 -6.75
CA VAL A 144 -9.45 1.39 -5.58
C VAL A 144 -8.68 0.93 -4.35
N VAL A 145 -8.61 -0.38 -4.13
CA VAL A 145 -7.90 -0.95 -2.96
C VAL A 145 -6.39 -0.71 -3.06
N THR A 146 -5.80 -0.84 -4.25
CA THR A 146 -4.37 -0.56 -4.49
C THR A 146 -4.04 0.90 -4.22
N ALA A 147 -4.90 1.83 -4.68
CA ALA A 147 -4.73 3.25 -4.39
C ALA A 147 -4.82 3.52 -2.89
N LEU A 148 -5.86 3.02 -2.22
CA LEU A 148 -6.03 3.18 -0.77
C LEU A 148 -4.86 2.60 0.03
N ALA A 149 -4.36 1.42 -0.36
CA ALA A 149 -3.17 0.81 0.24
C ALA A 149 -1.94 1.73 0.13
N CYS A 150 -1.72 2.36 -1.03
CA CYS A 150 -0.62 3.32 -1.19
C CYS A 150 -0.78 4.50 -0.22
N PHE A 151 -1.98 5.06 -0.06
CA PHE A 151 -2.22 6.16 0.86
C PHE A 151 -2.03 5.77 2.32
N THR A 152 -2.57 4.63 2.76
CA THR A 152 -2.50 4.19 4.15
C THR A 152 -1.08 3.78 4.54
N TYR A 153 -0.43 2.91 3.75
CA TYR A 153 0.92 2.46 4.07
C TYR A 153 1.93 3.61 4.01
N THR A 154 1.81 4.56 3.07
CA THR A 154 2.71 5.72 3.02
C THR A 154 2.59 6.57 4.28
N ALA A 155 1.38 6.70 4.86
CA ALA A 155 1.16 7.44 6.10
C ALA A 155 1.80 6.72 7.31
N VAL A 156 1.62 5.39 7.39
CA VAL A 156 2.22 4.54 8.42
C VAL A 156 3.75 4.60 8.36
N PHE A 157 4.35 4.42 7.18
CA PHE A 157 5.80 4.45 7.02
C PHE A 157 6.39 5.85 7.19
N ALA A 158 5.65 6.91 6.86
CA ALA A 158 6.08 8.28 7.17
C ALA A 158 6.20 8.49 8.69
N LEU A 159 5.26 7.98 9.48
CA LEU A 159 5.35 8.01 10.95
C LEU A 159 6.53 7.21 11.47
N LEU A 160 6.74 5.99 10.97
CA LEU A 160 7.86 5.14 11.36
C LEU A 160 9.22 5.77 11.03
N GLY A 161 9.33 6.40 9.86
CA GLY A 161 10.52 7.16 9.45
C GLY A 161 10.82 8.37 10.35
N LEU A 162 9.79 8.96 10.96
CA LEU A 162 9.96 10.04 11.94
C LEU A 162 10.36 9.53 13.33
N LEU A 163 9.83 8.38 13.74
CA LEU A 163 10.14 7.77 15.03
C LEU A 163 11.59 7.28 15.08
N VAL A 164 12.06 6.68 13.99
CA VAL A 164 13.40 6.06 13.89
C VAL A 164 14.14 6.53 12.63
N PRO A 165 14.57 7.80 12.54
CA PRO A 165 15.14 8.37 11.31
C PRO A 165 16.37 7.60 10.80
N ARG A 166 17.34 7.28 11.67
CA ARG A 166 18.57 6.54 11.31
C ARG A 166 18.37 5.10 10.85
N ARG A 167 17.20 4.50 11.13
CA ARG A 167 16.90 3.09 10.84
C ARG A 167 15.49 2.94 10.25
N ALA A 168 15.04 3.94 9.49
CA ALA A 168 13.68 4.01 8.97
C ALA A 168 13.30 2.80 8.10
N ILE A 169 14.22 2.38 7.21
CA ILE A 169 14.01 1.22 6.32
C ILE A 169 13.94 -0.10 7.12
N PRO A 170 14.94 -0.48 7.94
CA PRO A 170 14.85 -1.74 8.69
C PRO A 170 13.71 -1.75 9.73
N ALA A 171 13.40 -0.62 10.37
CA ALA A 171 12.24 -0.53 11.28
C ALA A 171 10.92 -0.74 10.53
N GLY A 172 10.75 -0.12 9.36
CA GLY A 172 9.59 -0.33 8.52
C GLY A 172 9.52 -1.75 7.95
N LEU A 173 10.65 -2.39 7.65
CA LEU A 173 10.69 -3.79 7.23
C LEU A 173 10.20 -4.73 8.35
N ILE A 174 10.64 -4.51 9.59
CA ILE A 174 10.15 -5.27 10.76
C ILE A 174 8.64 -5.07 10.89
N PHE A 175 8.14 -3.84 10.75
CA PHE A 175 6.70 -3.59 10.77
C PHE A 175 5.97 -4.36 9.65
N ALA A 176 6.46 -4.29 8.41
CA ALA A 176 5.86 -5.01 7.28
C ALA A 176 5.81 -6.52 7.50
N VAL A 177 6.87 -7.13 8.02
CA VAL A 177 6.94 -8.58 8.22
C VAL A 177 6.16 -9.02 9.45
N VAL A 178 6.31 -8.32 10.58
CA VAL A 178 5.71 -8.72 11.85
C VAL A 178 4.24 -8.33 11.90
N VAL A 179 3.89 -7.09 11.59
CA VAL A 179 2.52 -6.59 11.70
C VAL A 179 1.70 -7.00 10.47
N GLU A 180 2.18 -6.73 9.26
CA GLU A 180 1.37 -7.02 8.07
C GLU A 180 1.53 -8.47 7.58
N GLY A 181 2.65 -9.13 7.87
CA GLY A 181 2.88 -10.54 7.53
C GLY A 181 2.34 -11.50 8.60
N LEU A 182 2.95 -11.48 9.80
CA LEU A 182 2.64 -12.44 10.87
C LEU A 182 1.29 -12.18 11.54
N LEU A 183 1.01 -10.94 11.98
CA LEU A 183 -0.27 -10.65 12.64
C LEU A 183 -1.47 -10.85 11.69
N SER A 184 -1.27 -10.70 10.40
CA SER A 184 -2.33 -10.87 9.41
C SER A 184 -2.74 -12.34 9.18
N THR A 185 -1.92 -13.32 9.56
CA THR A 185 -2.27 -14.74 9.44
C THR A 185 -2.98 -15.26 10.69
N VAL A 186 -2.86 -14.54 11.81
CA VAL A 186 -3.51 -14.91 13.08
C VAL A 186 -5.01 -14.56 13.02
N PRO A 187 -5.93 -15.51 13.24
CA PRO A 187 -7.36 -15.27 13.08
C PRO A 187 -7.97 -14.27 14.08
N ALA A 188 -9.10 -13.68 13.64
CA ALA A 188 -10.05 -12.87 14.41
C ALA A 188 -9.49 -11.57 15.00
N LEU A 189 -9.14 -11.50 16.29
CA LEU A 189 -8.85 -10.22 16.96
C LEU A 189 -7.55 -9.55 16.49
N VAL A 190 -6.54 -10.36 16.15
CA VAL A 190 -5.20 -9.83 15.87
C VAL A 190 -5.14 -9.27 14.45
N ASN A 191 -5.87 -9.86 13.51
CA ASN A 191 -5.94 -9.42 12.12
C ASN A 191 -6.59 -8.04 11.99
N GLU A 192 -7.59 -7.73 12.82
CA GLU A 192 -8.30 -6.43 12.83
C GLU A 192 -7.40 -5.22 13.13
N LEU A 193 -6.21 -5.44 13.69
CA LEU A 193 -5.20 -4.39 13.90
C LEU A 193 -4.38 -4.08 12.65
N THR A 194 -4.44 -4.94 11.63
CA THR A 194 -3.64 -4.81 10.41
C THR A 194 -4.37 -4.00 9.33
N VAL A 195 -3.61 -3.25 8.55
CA VAL A 195 -4.15 -2.53 7.38
C VAL A 195 -4.63 -3.56 6.33
N GLY A 196 -3.90 -4.66 6.19
CA GLY A 196 -4.22 -5.76 5.27
C GLY A 196 -5.62 -6.36 5.46
N TYR A 197 -6.11 -6.48 6.70
CA TYR A 197 -7.47 -6.97 6.97
C TYR A 197 -8.54 -6.10 6.33
N TYR A 198 -8.44 -4.78 6.51
CA TYR A 198 -9.40 -3.82 5.94
C TYR A 198 -9.30 -3.74 4.42
N LEU A 199 -8.09 -3.87 3.86
CA LEU A 199 -7.90 -3.92 2.40
C LEU A 199 -8.50 -5.19 1.79
N ARG A 200 -8.36 -6.36 2.43
CA ARG A 200 -8.95 -7.64 1.97
C ARG A 200 -10.46 -7.58 1.99
N SER A 201 -11.01 -7.12 3.11
CA SER A 201 -12.45 -6.97 3.29
C SER A 201 -13.04 -5.99 2.27
N LEU A 202 -12.38 -4.87 2.01
CA LEU A 202 -12.81 -3.94 0.97
C LEU A 202 -12.72 -4.54 -0.44
N ALA A 203 -11.64 -5.26 -0.77
CA ALA A 203 -11.47 -5.91 -2.07
C ALA A 203 -12.56 -6.94 -2.35
N TRP A 204 -12.85 -7.83 -1.39
CA TRP A 204 -13.89 -8.84 -1.52
C TRP A 204 -15.27 -8.23 -1.77
N ARG A 205 -15.64 -7.21 -0.97
CA ARG A 205 -16.95 -6.55 -1.04
C ARG A 205 -17.14 -5.78 -2.36
N LEU A 206 -16.09 -5.12 -2.85
CA LEU A 206 -16.15 -4.34 -4.09
C LEU A 206 -16.12 -5.25 -5.33
N ALA A 207 -15.28 -6.29 -5.31
CA ALA A 207 -15.11 -7.22 -6.42
C ALA A 207 -16.38 -8.03 -6.66
N ASP A 208 -17.04 -8.50 -5.58
CA ASP A 208 -18.28 -9.27 -5.62
C ASP A 208 -18.25 -10.36 -6.70
N PRO A 209 -17.28 -11.29 -6.63
CA PRO A 209 -17.04 -12.26 -7.69
C PRO A 209 -18.29 -13.13 -7.91
N PRO A 210 -18.68 -13.40 -9.17
CA PRO A 210 -19.85 -14.22 -9.49
C PRO A 210 -19.59 -15.69 -9.14
N LEU A 211 -19.78 -16.02 -7.87
CA LEU A 211 -19.63 -17.37 -7.33
C LEU A 211 -21.01 -18.01 -7.10
N PRO A 212 -21.12 -19.34 -7.25
CA PRO A 212 -22.31 -20.07 -6.84
C PRO A 212 -22.71 -19.75 -5.40
N THR A 213 -24.02 -19.67 -5.13
CA THR A 213 -24.55 -19.26 -3.82
C THR A 213 -24.12 -20.19 -2.68
N SER A 214 -23.95 -21.48 -2.94
CA SER A 214 -23.44 -22.46 -1.98
C SER A 214 -22.00 -22.14 -1.55
N ILE A 215 -21.09 -21.98 -2.52
CA ILE A 215 -19.68 -21.68 -2.28
C ILE A 215 -19.53 -20.32 -1.59
N ARG A 216 -20.31 -19.33 -2.03
CA ARG A 216 -20.32 -18.01 -1.37
C ARG A 216 -20.78 -18.14 0.08
N ALA A 217 -21.88 -18.85 0.34
CA ALA A 217 -22.39 -19.03 1.70
C ALA A 217 -21.39 -19.78 2.60
N ASP A 218 -20.71 -20.80 2.07
CA ASP A 218 -19.69 -21.54 2.80
C ASP A 218 -18.46 -20.68 3.09
N PHE A 219 -18.03 -19.86 2.13
CA PHE A 219 -16.95 -18.89 2.33
C PHE A 219 -17.34 -17.83 3.37
N GLU A 220 -18.54 -17.27 3.27
CA GLU A 220 -19.06 -16.25 4.20
C GLU A 220 -19.25 -16.77 5.62
N ARG A 221 -19.55 -18.07 5.78
CA ARG A 221 -19.73 -18.71 7.09
C ARG A 221 -18.40 -19.09 7.73
N ASN A 222 -17.46 -19.64 6.95
CA ASN A 222 -16.26 -20.29 7.50
C ASN A 222 -14.99 -19.42 7.38
N VAL A 223 -14.87 -18.60 6.34
CA VAL A 223 -13.62 -17.89 6.00
C VAL A 223 -13.74 -16.38 6.20
N ALA A 224 -14.85 -15.78 5.76
CA ALA A 224 -15.04 -14.34 5.83
C ALA A 224 -14.91 -13.77 7.25
N PRO A 225 -15.46 -14.38 8.33
CA PRO A 225 -15.34 -13.85 9.68
C PRO A 225 -13.89 -13.78 10.19
N LEU A 226 -13.00 -14.61 9.64
CA LEU A 226 -11.61 -14.72 10.08
C LEU A 226 -10.68 -13.75 9.36
N PHE A 227 -10.99 -13.39 8.11
CA PHE A 227 -10.06 -12.66 7.23
C PHE A 227 -10.67 -11.47 6.46
N VAL A 228 -11.99 -11.40 6.36
CA VAL A 228 -12.73 -10.50 5.43
C VAL A 228 -14.03 -9.98 6.09
N GLY A 229 -14.05 -9.88 7.43
CA GLY A 229 -15.28 -9.67 8.19
C GLY A 229 -15.81 -8.24 8.15
N ALA A 230 -14.95 -7.25 7.86
CA ALA A 230 -15.34 -5.85 7.89
C ALA A 230 -16.36 -5.50 6.79
N SER A 231 -17.30 -4.62 7.15
CA SER A 231 -18.17 -3.95 6.18
C SER A 231 -17.40 -2.91 5.38
N THR A 232 -17.93 -2.51 4.22
CA THR A 232 -17.32 -1.51 3.35
C THR A 232 -17.10 -0.17 4.08
N SER A 233 -18.08 0.27 4.87
CA SER A 233 -17.97 1.52 5.64
C SER A 233 -16.93 1.39 6.74
N THR A 234 -16.94 0.31 7.51
CA THR A 234 -15.94 0.08 8.57
C THR A 234 -14.52 0.02 8.01
N ALA A 235 -14.32 -0.62 6.85
CA ALA A 235 -13.01 -0.67 6.21
C ALA A 235 -12.53 0.71 5.75
N LEU A 236 -13.41 1.51 5.13
CA LEU A 236 -13.06 2.88 4.72
C LEU A 236 -12.78 3.79 5.92
N PHE A 237 -13.58 3.71 6.98
CA PHE A 237 -13.35 4.47 8.20
C PHE A 237 -12.07 4.04 8.93
N ALA A 238 -11.78 2.74 8.99
CA ALA A 238 -10.54 2.25 9.59
C ALA A 238 -9.32 2.69 8.77
N LEU A 239 -9.32 2.50 7.44
CA LEU A 239 -8.23 2.93 6.57
C LEU A 239 -8.01 4.44 6.63
N GLY A 240 -9.08 5.23 6.57
CA GLY A 240 -9.04 6.68 6.71
C GLY A 240 -8.56 7.11 8.10
N GLY A 241 -9.06 6.46 9.15
CA GLY A 241 -8.67 6.70 10.54
C GLY A 241 -7.19 6.39 10.80
N ILE A 242 -6.67 5.28 10.25
CA ILE A 242 -5.25 4.91 10.33
C ILE A 242 -4.40 5.95 9.58
N ALA A 243 -4.77 6.32 8.35
CA ALA A 243 -4.01 7.31 7.59
C ALA A 243 -4.01 8.69 8.25
N VAL A 244 -5.18 9.21 8.65
CA VAL A 244 -5.31 10.52 9.29
C VAL A 244 -4.67 10.51 10.68
N GLY A 245 -4.86 9.44 11.45
CA GLY A 245 -4.27 9.29 12.78
C GLY A 245 -2.75 9.25 12.74
N THR A 246 -2.16 8.45 11.85
CA THR A 246 -0.69 8.37 11.70
C THR A 246 -0.08 9.68 11.21
N LEU A 247 -0.75 10.38 10.29
CA LEU A 247 -0.33 11.73 9.89
C LEU A 247 -0.43 12.71 11.05
N ALA A 248 -1.57 12.76 11.76
CA ALA A 248 -1.77 13.67 12.89
C ALA A 248 -0.70 13.47 13.97
N VAL A 249 -0.41 12.22 14.33
CA VAL A 249 0.68 11.88 15.25
C VAL A 249 2.04 12.34 14.70
N SER A 250 2.30 12.12 13.41
CA SER A 250 3.54 12.57 12.76
C SER A 250 3.73 14.08 12.90
N ALA A 251 2.66 14.86 12.80
CA ALA A 251 2.75 16.31 12.93
C ALA A 251 2.87 16.81 14.34
N LEU A 252 2.19 16.17 15.28
CA LEU A 252 2.38 16.45 16.69
C LEU A 252 3.83 16.18 17.10
N LEU A 253 4.42 15.08 16.63
CA LEU A 253 5.83 14.75 16.86
C LEU A 253 6.78 15.78 16.24
N ILE A 254 6.52 16.20 14.99
CA ILE A 254 7.30 17.25 14.33
C ILE A 254 7.18 18.59 15.08
N HIS A 255 6.03 18.90 15.69
CA HIS A 255 5.85 20.13 16.46
C HIS A 255 6.57 20.07 17.81
N ARG A 256 6.52 18.93 18.51
CA ARG A 256 7.09 18.75 19.85
C ARG A 256 8.59 18.48 19.88
N ARG A 257 9.18 17.86 18.84
CA ARG A 257 10.63 17.62 18.78
C ARG A 257 11.35 18.90 18.32
N GLU A 258 12.08 19.51 19.25
CA GLU A 258 13.18 20.41 18.91
C GLU A 258 14.36 19.53 18.47
N TRP A 259 14.76 19.63 17.20
CA TRP A 259 15.89 18.85 16.68
C TRP A 259 17.17 19.59 17.08
N PRO A 260 17.97 19.06 18.03
CA PRO A 260 19.14 19.76 18.52
C PRO A 260 20.14 19.97 17.38
N LEU A 261 20.62 21.21 17.23
CA LEU A 261 21.58 21.60 16.19
C LEU A 261 23.01 21.09 16.46
N THR A 262 23.24 20.51 17.63
CA THR A 262 24.57 20.34 18.23
C THR A 262 24.92 18.88 18.45
N GLU A 263 25.13 18.12 17.38
CA GLU A 263 26.10 17.02 17.38
C GLU A 263 26.77 16.95 16.00
N GLY A 264 28.08 17.20 15.98
CA GLY A 264 28.91 17.28 14.78
C GLY A 264 29.78 18.53 14.73
N VAL A 265 30.67 18.67 15.72
CA VAL A 265 32.05 19.12 15.47
C VAL A 265 32.87 17.86 15.27
#